data_AF-A0A969SLH5-F1
#
_entry.id   AF-A0A969SLH5-F1
#
_cell.length_a   1.000
_cell.length_b   1.000
_cell.length_c   1.000
_cell.angle_alpha   90.00
_cell.angle_beta   90.00
_cell.angle_gamma   90.00
#
_symmetry.space_group_name_H-M   'P 1'
#
loop_
_entity.id
_entity.type
_entity.pdbx_description
1 polymer ?
#
loop_
_entity_poly.entity_id
_entity_poly.type
_entity_poly.pdbx_seq_one_letter_code
_entity_poly.pdbx_strand_id
1 'polypeptide(L)'
;MSNTTYQNQKLVSNKLFSAKSLYLLLVIIGSIAPGIFILKFFSQNGFSISSLILKGFDNYAAAAFGTDLLISTLVFFCFAFIELQRLGLSRSRLLIYLVATFGVGLSCSLPLFLYFREGILESKN
;
A
#
# COMPACT_ATOMS: atom_id res chain seq x y z
N MET A 1 -27.99 -23.97 -22.71
CA MET A 1 -27.36 -22.91 -21.89
C MET A 1 -27.74 -21.55 -22.47
N SER A 2 -28.50 -20.73 -21.74
CA SER A 2 -28.97 -19.42 -22.23
C SER A 2 -27.87 -18.36 -22.19
N ASN A 3 -27.92 -17.42 -23.15
CA ASN A 3 -26.96 -16.31 -23.35
C ASN A 3 -26.78 -15.41 -22.09
N THR A 4 -27.73 -15.46 -21.16
CA THR A 4 -27.72 -14.76 -19.88
C THR A 4 -26.61 -15.21 -18.93
N THR A 5 -26.19 -16.48 -18.96
CA THR A 5 -25.13 -17.00 -18.07
C THR A 5 -23.73 -16.54 -18.51
N TYR A 6 -23.49 -16.49 -19.83
CA TYR A 6 -22.23 -16.00 -20.41
C TYR A 6 -22.01 -14.50 -20.19
N GLN A 7 -23.07 -13.69 -20.31
CA GLN A 7 -22.98 -12.24 -20.08
C GLN A 7 -22.73 -11.92 -18.59
N ASN A 8 -23.38 -12.65 -17.67
CA ASN A 8 -23.13 -12.47 -16.23
C ASN A 8 -21.70 -12.88 -15.83
N GLN A 9 -21.13 -13.95 -16.40
CA GLN A 9 -19.73 -14.32 -16.15
C GLN A 9 -18.75 -13.26 -16.67
N LYS A 10 -19.01 -12.66 -17.84
CA LYS A 10 -18.15 -11.61 -18.40
C LYS A 10 -18.24 -10.30 -17.62
N LEU A 11 -19.43 -9.95 -17.13
CA LEU A 11 -19.64 -8.78 -16.25
C LEU A 11 -19.01 -8.96 -14.87
N VAL A 12 -19.08 -10.15 -14.27
CA VAL A 12 -18.42 -10.46 -12.99
C VAL A 12 -16.90 -10.54 -13.15
N SER A 13 -16.41 -11.16 -14.22
CA SER A 13 -14.98 -11.27 -14.54
C SER A 13 -14.33 -9.90 -14.81
N ASN A 14 -15.00 -9.02 -15.57
CA ASN A 14 -14.52 -7.66 -15.81
C ASN A 14 -14.58 -6.76 -14.56
N LYS A 15 -15.47 -7.06 -13.60
CA LYS A 15 -15.57 -6.32 -12.34
C LYS A 15 -14.55 -6.80 -11.30
N LEU A 16 -14.17 -8.08 -11.34
CA LEU A 16 -13.11 -8.69 -10.52
C LEU A 16 -11.70 -8.23 -10.93
N PHE A 17 -11.49 -7.86 -12.20
CA PHE A 17 -10.23 -7.33 -12.74
C PHE A 17 -10.23 -5.81 -12.97
N SER A 18 -11.00 -5.05 -12.18
CA SER A 18 -10.80 -3.60 -12.09
C SER A 18 -9.54 -3.28 -11.28
N ALA A 19 -8.81 -2.21 -11.62
CA ALA A 19 -7.61 -1.76 -10.92
C ALA A 19 -7.81 -1.69 -9.39
N LYS A 20 -9.02 -1.35 -8.94
CA LYS A 20 -9.44 -1.36 -7.53
C LYS A 20 -9.27 -2.72 -6.84
N SER A 21 -9.66 -3.81 -7.48
CA SER A 21 -9.57 -5.16 -6.92
C SER A 21 -8.11 -5.59 -6.75
N LEU A 22 -7.28 -5.26 -7.75
CA LEU A 22 -5.84 -5.47 -7.70
C LEU A 22 -5.20 -4.69 -6.52
N TYR A 23 -5.56 -3.42 -6.37
CA TYR A 23 -5.03 -2.61 -5.26
C TYR A 23 -5.45 -3.15 -3.90
N LEU A 24 -6.68 -3.64 -3.74
CA LEU A 24 -7.15 -4.23 -2.49
C LEU A 24 -6.35 -5.50 -2.14
N LEU A 25 -6.08 -6.36 -3.13
CA LEU A 25 -5.24 -7.54 -2.92
C LEU A 25 -3.81 -7.14 -2.50
N LEU A 26 -3.23 -6.14 -3.15
CA LEU A 26 -1.90 -5.61 -2.82
C LEU A 26 -1.86 -5.00 -1.42
N VAL A 27 -2.92 -4.34 -0.96
CA VAL A 27 -3.03 -3.84 0.43
C VAL A 27 -2.94 -4.98 1.44
N ILE A 28 -3.66 -6.08 1.20
CA ILE A 28 -3.67 -7.24 2.11
C ILE A 28 -2.28 -7.88 2.15
N ILE A 29 -1.70 -8.15 0.98
CA ILE A 29 -0.36 -8.76 0.87
C ILE A 29 0.70 -7.84 1.51
N GLY A 30 0.64 -6.55 1.20
CA GLY A 30 1.57 -5.53 1.69
C GLY A 30 1.46 -5.26 3.19
N SER A 31 0.34 -5.61 3.83
CA SER A 31 0.17 -5.54 5.28
C SER A 31 0.68 -6.81 5.98
N ILE A 32 0.33 -7.99 5.45
CA ILE A 32 0.65 -9.28 6.08
C ILE A 32 2.16 -9.58 6.00
N ALA A 33 2.76 -9.39 4.83
CA ALA A 33 4.16 -9.77 4.60
C ALA A 33 5.12 -9.11 5.61
N PRO A 34 5.17 -7.77 5.75
CA PRO A 34 6.05 -7.14 6.74
C PRO A 34 5.65 -7.47 8.18
N GLY A 35 4.35 -7.63 8.47
CA GLY A 35 3.86 -8.01 9.78
C GLY A 35 4.45 -9.33 10.30
N ILE A 36 4.57 -10.35 9.43
CA ILE A 36 5.14 -11.66 9.81
C ILE A 36 6.61 -11.53 10.23
N PHE A 37 7.42 -10.77 9.48
CA PHE A 37 8.83 -10.57 9.82
C PHE A 37 9.02 -9.82 11.13
N ILE A 38 8.20 -8.79 11.37
CA ILE A 38 8.21 -8.01 12.62
C ILE A 38 7.82 -8.90 13.82
N LEU A 39 6.77 -9.71 13.69
CA LEU A 39 6.34 -10.62 14.76
C LEU A 39 7.43 -11.65 15.08
N LYS A 40 8.07 -12.23 14.05
CA LYS A 40 9.18 -13.17 14.25
C LYS A 40 10.38 -12.49 14.91
N PHE A 41 10.68 -11.25 14.55
CA PHE A 41 11.73 -10.46 15.19
C PHE A 41 11.46 -10.24 16.68
N PHE A 42 10.24 -9.81 17.03
CA PHE A 42 9.84 -9.58 18.42
C PHE A 42 9.84 -10.86 19.25
N SER A 43 9.45 -11.99 18.67
CA SER A 43 9.50 -13.29 19.34
C SER A 43 10.94 -13.71 19.70
N GLN A 44 11.94 -13.30 18.90
CA GLN A 44 13.34 -13.70 19.10
C GLN A 44 14.18 -12.68 19.89
N ASN A 45 13.87 -11.38 19.78
CA ASN A 45 14.73 -10.30 20.30
C ASN A 45 14.06 -9.46 21.40
N GLY A 46 12.80 -9.77 21.75
CA GLY A 46 12.00 -8.96 22.67
C GLY A 46 11.45 -7.68 22.05
N PHE A 47 10.55 -7.00 22.76
CA PHE A 47 9.84 -5.81 22.26
C PHE A 47 10.73 -4.56 22.33
N SER A 48 11.70 -4.44 21.42
CA SER A 48 12.65 -3.32 21.38
C SER A 48 12.79 -2.75 19.97
N ILE A 49 12.22 -1.56 19.75
CA ILE A 49 12.31 -0.83 18.47
C ILE A 49 13.77 -0.50 18.13
N SER A 50 14.58 -0.13 19.12
CA SER A 50 16.01 0.17 18.91
C SER A 50 16.76 -1.04 18.34
N SER A 51 16.48 -2.25 18.84
CA SER A 51 17.11 -3.48 18.35
C SER A 51 16.66 -3.82 16.94
N LEU A 52 15.41 -3.51 16.57
CA LEU A 52 14.87 -3.73 15.23
C LEU A 52 15.61 -2.87 14.19
N ILE A 53 15.86 -1.60 14.51
CA ILE A 53 16.62 -0.70 13.64
C ILE A 53 18.08 -1.15 13.58
N LEU A 54 18.72 -1.40 14.72
CA LEU A 54 20.14 -1.78 14.74
C LEU A 54 20.39 -3.06 13.92
N LYS A 55 19.58 -4.11 14.13
CA LYS A 55 19.69 -5.36 13.35
C LYS A 55 19.22 -5.24 11.90
N GLY A 56 18.29 -4.33 11.62
CA GLY A 56 17.82 -4.04 10.27
C GLY A 56 18.87 -3.36 9.39
N PHE A 57 19.85 -2.68 9.99
CA PHE A 57 20.96 -2.01 9.29
C PHE A 57 22.33 -2.65 9.52
N ASP A 58 22.38 -3.80 10.20
CA ASP A 58 23.63 -4.52 10.51
C ASP A 58 24.29 -5.15 9.27
N ASN A 59 23.51 -5.35 8.19
CA ASN A 59 23.99 -5.87 6.92
C ASN A 59 23.77 -4.84 5.80
N TYR A 60 24.79 -4.63 4.96
CA TYR A 60 24.71 -3.76 3.78
C TYR A 60 23.52 -4.10 2.87
N ALA A 61 23.17 -5.38 2.71
CA ALA A 61 22.01 -5.76 1.90
C ALA A 61 20.69 -5.24 2.51
N ALA A 62 20.52 -5.40 3.82
CA ALA A 62 19.33 -4.92 4.52
C ALA A 62 19.29 -3.38 4.57
N ALA A 63 20.45 -2.73 4.75
CA ALA A 63 20.58 -1.28 4.69
C ALA A 63 20.21 -0.73 3.30
N ALA A 64 20.60 -1.41 2.21
CA ALA A 64 20.23 -1.03 0.86
C ALA A 64 18.70 -1.10 0.65
N PHE A 65 18.05 -2.19 1.07
CA PHE A 65 16.58 -2.31 1.02
C PHE A 65 15.88 -1.27 1.89
N GLY A 66 16.37 -1.04 3.10
CA GLY A 66 15.82 -0.01 3.99
C GLY A 66 15.94 1.40 3.41
N THR A 67 17.09 1.70 2.78
CA THR A 67 17.32 2.99 2.12
C THR A 67 16.43 3.17 0.89
N ASP A 68 16.28 2.13 0.06
CA ASP A 68 15.37 2.14 -1.09
C ASP A 68 13.90 2.38 -0.65
N LEU A 69 13.49 1.75 0.45
CA LEU A 69 12.15 1.97 1.02
C LEU A 69 11.96 3.39 1.56
N LEU A 70 12.99 3.98 2.19
CA LEU A 70 12.95 5.37 2.66
C LEU A 70 12.83 6.35 1.50
N ILE A 71 13.63 6.17 0.45
CA ILE A 71 13.57 7.01 -0.76
C ILE A 71 12.20 6.85 -1.44
N SER A 72 11.73 5.62 -1.62
CA SER A 72 10.41 5.33 -2.20
C SER A 72 9.27 5.96 -1.38
N THR A 73 9.41 5.99 -0.05
CA THR A 73 8.46 6.64 0.85
C THR A 73 8.41 8.15 0.63
N LEU A 74 9.58 8.81 0.50
CA LEU A 74 9.65 10.24 0.21
C LEU A 74 9.03 10.58 -1.16
N VAL A 75 9.36 9.79 -2.19
CA VAL A 75 8.79 9.94 -3.54
C VAL A 75 7.27 9.76 -3.50
N PHE A 76 6.77 8.77 -2.76
CA PHE A 76 5.34 8.55 -2.58
C PHE A 76 4.65 9.74 -1.91
N PHE A 77 5.23 10.35 -0.88
CA PHE A 77 4.65 11.55 -0.26
C PHE A 77 4.57 12.73 -1.24
N CYS A 78 5.62 12.98 -2.02
CA CYS A 78 5.60 14.00 -3.07
C CYS A 78 4.52 13.71 -4.12
N PHE A 79 4.44 12.47 -4.60
CA PHE A 79 3.44 12.03 -5.57
C PHE A 79 2.01 12.20 -5.03
N ALA A 80 1.74 11.71 -3.82
CA ALA A 80 0.45 11.80 -3.17
C ALA A 80 0.03 13.27 -2.94
N PHE A 81 0.99 14.14 -2.61
CA PHE A 81 0.74 15.57 -2.43
C PHE A 81 0.34 16.26 -3.74
N ILE A 82 1.07 16.01 -4.83
CA ILE A 82 0.77 16.57 -6.15
C ILE A 82 -0.60 16.07 -6.64
N GLU A 83 -0.87 14.77 -6.50
CA GLU A 83 -2.09 14.17 -7.01
C GLU A 83 -3.32 14.57 -6.20
N LEU A 84 -3.23 14.74 -4.87
CA LEU A 84 -4.34 15.30 -4.08
C LEU A 84 -4.74 16.70 -4.55
N GLN A 85 -3.76 17.55 -4.87
CA GLN A 85 -4.02 18.88 -5.41
C GLN A 85 -4.70 18.81 -6.77
N ARG A 86 -4.21 17.93 -7.67
CA ARG A 86 -4.80 17.72 -8.99
C ARG A 86 -6.24 17.23 -8.93
N LEU A 87 -6.57 16.40 -7.95
CA LEU A 87 -7.92 15.87 -7.74
C LEU A 87 -8.85 16.85 -7.00
N GLY A 88 -8.33 17.97 -6.49
CA GLY A 88 -9.10 18.95 -5.72
C GLY A 88 -9.50 18.46 -4.32
N LEU A 89 -8.76 17.48 -3.77
CA LEU A 89 -9.07 16.89 -2.48
C LEU A 89 -8.36 17.66 -1.36
N SER A 90 -8.99 17.72 -0.17
CA SER A 90 -8.35 18.32 1.00
C SER A 90 -7.04 17.61 1.34
N ARG A 91 -5.98 18.40 1.57
CA ARG A 91 -4.64 17.96 2.00
C ARG A 91 -4.68 17.12 3.28
N SER A 92 -5.73 17.25 4.10
CA SER A 92 -5.94 16.45 5.32
C SER A 92 -5.92 14.93 5.04
N ARG A 93 -6.25 14.49 3.82
CA ARG A 93 -6.16 13.06 3.46
C ARG A 93 -4.73 12.52 3.42
N LEU A 94 -3.71 13.36 3.24
CA LEU A 94 -2.31 12.91 3.38
C LEU A 94 -2.00 12.35 4.75
N LEU A 95 -2.65 12.84 5.80
CA LEU A 95 -2.44 12.34 7.16
C LEU A 95 -2.83 10.86 7.27
N ILE A 96 -3.88 10.43 6.55
CA ILE A 96 -4.30 9.03 6.54
C ILE A 96 -3.21 8.16 5.91
N TYR A 97 -2.67 8.58 4.76
CA TYR A 97 -1.59 7.85 4.09
C TYR A 97 -0.28 7.92 4.88
N LEU A 98 -0.03 9.01 5.60
CA LEU A 98 1.12 9.13 6.50
C LEU A 98 1.01 8.12 7.63
N VAL A 99 -0.12 8.10 8.35
CA VAL A 99 -0.39 7.15 9.43
C VAL A 99 -0.35 5.70 8.91
N ALA A 100 -0.89 5.43 7.72
CA ALA A 100 -0.81 4.10 7.11
C ALA A 100 0.63 3.69 6.77
N THR A 101 1.45 4.61 6.27
CA THR A 101 2.86 4.35 5.93
C THR A 101 3.69 4.06 7.17
N PHE A 102 3.50 4.80 8.27
CA PHE A 102 4.23 4.57 9.52
C PHE A 102 3.65 3.41 10.35
N GLY A 103 2.34 3.17 10.28
CA GLY A 103 1.69 2.12 11.05
C GLY A 103 1.80 0.72 10.43
N VAL A 104 1.69 0.62 9.10
CA VAL A 104 1.69 -0.67 8.38
C VAL A 104 2.87 -0.78 7.41
N GLY A 105 3.18 0.31 6.70
CA GLY A 105 4.28 0.37 5.74
C GLY A 105 3.86 0.95 4.39
N LEU A 106 4.86 1.37 3.61
CA LEU A 106 4.66 1.91 2.25
C LEU A 106 3.92 0.92 1.33
N SER A 107 4.24 -0.37 1.47
CA SER A 107 3.66 -1.46 0.66
C SER A 107 2.13 -1.56 0.78
N CYS A 108 1.57 -1.16 1.92
CA CYS A 108 0.12 -1.08 2.13
C CYS A 108 -0.44 0.31 1.76
N SER A 109 0.27 1.37 2.12
CA SER A 109 -0.17 2.76 1.91
C SER A 109 -0.30 3.14 0.43
N LEU A 110 0.64 2.69 -0.41
CA LEU A 110 0.66 2.99 -1.84
C LEU A 110 -0.54 2.40 -2.61
N PRO A 111 -0.85 1.09 -2.52
CA PRO A 111 -2.02 0.55 -3.18
C PRO A 111 -3.32 1.10 -2.59
N LEU A 112 -3.37 1.38 -1.28
CA LEU A 112 -4.53 2.05 -0.67
C LEU A 112 -4.76 3.44 -1.27
N PHE A 113 -3.70 4.21 -1.50
CA PHE A 113 -3.77 5.50 -2.18
C PHE A 113 -4.31 5.37 -3.60
N LEU A 114 -3.79 4.42 -4.38
CA LEU A 114 -4.21 4.19 -5.76
C LEU A 114 -5.68 3.73 -5.84
N TYR A 115 -6.16 2.93 -4.88
CA TYR A 115 -7.57 2.54 -4.79
C TYR A 115 -8.51 3.74 -4.67
N PHE A 116 -8.21 4.68 -3.76
CA PHE A 116 -9.03 5.88 -3.58
C PHE A 116 -8.97 6.80 -4.80
N ARG A 117 -7.77 6.95 -5.39
CA ARG A 117 -7.58 7.72 -6.62
C ARG A 117 -8.47 7.20 -7.75
N GLU A 118 -8.47 5.89 -7.97
CA GLU A 118 -9.29 5.26 -9.03
C GLU A 118 -10.77 5.53 -8.82
N GLY A 119 -11.25 5.47 -7.57
CA GLY A 119 -12.66 5.76 -7.25
C GLY A 119 -13.09 7.20 -7.54
N ILE A 120 -12.17 8.15 -7.44
CA ILE A 120 -12.45 9.56 -7.74
C ILE A 120 -12.45 9.81 -9.25
N LEU A 121 -11.55 9.14 -9.98
CA LEU A 121 -11.50 9.24 -11.44
C LEU A 121 -12.73 8.63 -12.10
N GLU A 122 -13.20 7.46 -11.62
CA GLU A 122 -14.45 6.86 -12.09
C GLU A 122 -15.67 7.76 -11.84
N SER A 123 -15.70 8.54 -10.76
CA SER A 123 -16.81 9.46 -10.45
C SER A 123 -16.82 10.73 -11.31
N LYS A 124 -15.72 11.05 -12.02
CA LYS A 124 -15.62 12.23 -12.88
C LYS A 124 -15.92 11.94 -14.36
N ASN A 125 -16.06 10.67 -14.74
CA ASN A 125 -16.49 10.22 -16.07
C ASN A 125 -17.99 9.94 -16.10
#